data_AF-A0A8C5BJP8-F1
#
_entry.id   AF-A0A8C5BJP8-F1
#
_cell.length_a   1.000
_cell.length_b   1.000
_cell.length_c   1.000
_cell.angle_alpha   90.00
_cell.angle_beta   90.00
_cell.angle_gamma   90.00
#
_symmetry.space_group_name_H-M   'P 1'
#
loop_
_entity.id
_entity.type
_entity.pdbx_description
1 polymer ?
#
loop_
_entity_poly.entity_id
_entity_poly.type
_entity_poly.pdbx_seq_one_letter_code
_entity_poly.pdbx_strand_id
1 'polypeptide(L)'
;MERWREMERERWREREQHCVREREIVCVCLCVCVVCVCVCVCVCVYVYVCVVCVSVCVCVCVCVCVCSSVLHNNRCYYLWKQAFVSRLMDTSWIGLSDREKEGTHKWVDGTPMTSSWRHVKPRDDGGARDCVVAGEDGWSEEPCNRLHHWICEKVLDLDHLEAERNKEGSVMLTEEEEEAPSITEFHSTHLLPVGQTARYTCHAGGTPEPTVEWLHNGRPLVRDGTDDQLEAWVERGFLFVRGGRYGVNTVCCMASNSAGTANHSAELLVFDTCDLTLDPNTANRRLSLSEDNRKVTWVEEFQSYPDHPDRFDSQPQVLGREALTGRCYWEVEWEGRVYIGVTYRGITRRGPGGDSLLGVNNKSWSLYCSDGRYSVWYNGIETALPLRPAGSTRVGLYLDRPAGSLSFYRVSPGGGGSSDTLTLIHTFWSSFTQEDLLPGVEVWGGGGGPQPLCVGCRKQNGRGAPCFGGGPSASLRLL
;
A
#
# COMPACT_ATOMS: atom_id res chain seq x y z
N MET A 1 69.33 5.63 42.85
CA MET A 1 68.62 4.69 41.96
C MET A 1 67.11 4.88 41.98
N GLU A 2 66.42 4.93 43.12
CA GLU A 2 64.96 5.14 43.14
C GLU A 2 64.50 6.52 42.64
N ARG A 3 65.28 7.57 42.92
CA ARG A 3 65.02 8.93 42.42
C ARG A 3 65.20 9.09 40.89
N TRP A 4 65.88 8.15 40.25
CA TRP A 4 66.01 8.07 38.78
C TRP A 4 64.87 7.22 38.17
N ARG A 5 64.45 6.16 38.89
CA ARG A 5 63.26 5.35 38.57
C ARG A 5 61.92 6.11 38.65
N GLU A 6 61.82 7.15 39.48
CA GLU A 6 60.64 8.06 39.48
C GLU A 6 60.69 9.06 38.33
N MET A 7 61.86 9.62 38.01
CA MET A 7 62.05 10.56 36.90
C MET A 7 61.74 9.95 35.53
N GLU A 8 62.12 8.68 35.31
CA GLU A 8 61.75 7.97 34.08
C GLU A 8 60.28 7.56 34.06
N ARG A 9 59.67 7.20 35.20
CA ARG A 9 58.22 6.92 35.28
C ARG A 9 57.36 8.16 35.05
N GLU A 10 57.81 9.34 35.45
CA GLU A 10 57.15 10.62 35.16
C GLU A 10 57.32 11.02 33.68
N ARG A 11 58.53 10.87 33.11
CA ARG A 11 58.74 11.04 31.65
C ARG A 11 57.91 10.06 30.82
N TRP A 12 57.62 8.87 31.35
CA TRP A 12 56.77 7.88 30.71
C TRP A 12 55.28 8.29 30.76
N ARG A 13 54.79 8.76 31.92
CA ARG A 13 53.43 9.34 32.05
C ARG A 13 53.21 10.59 31.20
N GLU A 14 54.22 11.44 31.03
CA GLU A 14 54.17 12.60 30.14
C GLU A 14 54.09 12.20 28.66
N ARG A 15 54.73 11.10 28.25
CA ARG A 15 54.68 10.58 26.86
C ARG A 15 53.37 9.85 26.55
N GLU A 16 52.81 9.13 27.52
CA GLU A 16 51.43 8.61 27.46
C GLU A 16 50.41 9.74 27.27
N GLN A 17 50.55 10.84 28.04
CA GLN A 17 49.69 12.01 27.92
C GLN A 17 49.85 12.77 26.58
N HIS A 18 51.01 12.67 25.91
CA HIS A 18 51.22 13.24 24.59
C HIS A 18 50.53 12.42 23.48
N CYS A 19 50.44 11.10 23.66
CA CYS A 19 49.71 10.20 22.77
C CYS A 19 48.18 10.44 22.82
N VAL A 20 47.66 10.91 23.97
CA VAL A 20 46.24 11.26 24.17
C VAL A 20 45.90 12.68 23.66
N ARG A 21 46.89 13.55 23.42
CA ARG A 21 46.68 14.99 23.16
C ARG A 21 46.81 15.47 21.71
N GLU A 22 47.26 14.66 20.76
CA GLU A 22 47.16 15.00 19.32
C GLU A 22 45.80 14.58 18.76
N ARG A 23 44.75 15.27 19.22
CA ARG A 23 43.48 15.41 18.50
C ARG A 23 43.61 16.59 17.54
N GLU A 24 44.26 16.39 16.41
CA GLU A 24 44.00 17.19 15.22
C GLU A 24 43.89 16.27 14.01
N ILE A 25 42.67 16.20 13.48
CA ILE A 25 42.34 15.56 12.21
C ILE A 25 43.03 16.39 11.12
N VAL A 26 44.14 15.89 10.58
CA VAL A 26 44.64 16.37 9.28
C VAL A 26 43.90 15.60 8.19
N CYS A 27 42.85 16.20 7.64
CA CYS A 27 42.28 15.74 6.37
C CYS A 27 43.29 15.98 5.25
N VAL A 28 44.03 14.94 4.85
CA VAL A 28 44.80 14.98 3.60
C VAL A 28 43.88 14.57 2.47
N CYS A 29 43.22 15.54 1.84
CA CYS A 29 42.53 15.35 0.57
C CYS A 29 43.58 15.16 -0.53
N LEU A 30 43.83 13.92 -0.95
CA LEU A 30 44.56 13.65 -2.19
C LEU A 30 43.60 13.85 -3.37
N CYS A 31 43.55 15.07 -3.89
CA CYS A 31 42.86 15.38 -5.14
C CYS A 31 43.66 14.79 -6.31
N VAL A 32 43.25 13.65 -6.84
CA VAL A 32 43.77 13.14 -8.11
C VAL A 32 42.92 13.72 -9.23
N CYS A 33 43.41 14.76 -9.89
CA CYS A 33 42.76 15.36 -11.06
C CYS A 33 42.81 14.38 -12.23
N VAL A 34 41.69 13.75 -12.60
CA VAL A 34 41.69 12.79 -13.72
C VAL A 34 41.41 13.45 -15.08
N VAL A 35 40.79 14.63 -15.15
CA VAL A 35 40.69 15.40 -16.42
C VAL A 35 40.60 16.91 -16.15
N CYS A 36 41.49 17.69 -16.78
CA CYS A 36 41.42 19.16 -16.83
C CYS A 36 40.75 19.57 -18.15
N VAL A 37 39.61 20.27 -18.12
CA VAL A 37 39.03 20.89 -19.32
C VAL A 37 39.29 22.39 -19.27
N CYS A 38 40.16 22.88 -20.15
CA CYS A 38 40.52 24.29 -20.27
C CYS A 38 39.47 25.00 -21.14
N VAL A 39 38.73 25.97 -20.60
CA VAL A 39 37.91 26.87 -21.43
C VAL A 39 38.64 28.21 -21.56
N CYS A 40 39.14 28.50 -22.77
CA CYS A 40 39.83 29.75 -23.06
C CYS A 40 38.80 30.84 -23.40
N VAL A 41 38.73 31.92 -22.62
CA VAL A 41 37.96 33.11 -22.99
C VAL A 41 38.93 34.18 -23.46
N CYS A 42 38.91 34.48 -24.75
CA CYS A 42 39.74 35.52 -25.35
C CYS A 42 39.10 36.89 -25.13
N VAL A 43 39.76 37.79 -24.40
CA VAL A 43 39.34 39.20 -24.34
C VAL A 43 40.28 40.02 -25.23
N CYS A 44 39.76 40.49 -26.36
CA CYS A 44 40.52 41.34 -27.28
C CYS A 44 40.46 42.80 -26.82
N VAL A 45 41.57 43.37 -26.34
CA VAL A 45 41.65 44.80 -26.05
C VAL A 45 42.22 45.51 -27.27
N TYR A 46 41.40 46.36 -27.91
CA TYR A 46 41.75 47.08 -29.13
C TYR A 46 42.47 48.37 -28.76
N VAL A 47 43.79 48.45 -28.99
CA VAL A 47 44.52 49.72 -28.98
C VAL A 47 45.29 49.84 -30.29
N TYR A 48 45.09 50.98 -30.94
CA TYR A 48 45.52 51.31 -32.31
C TYR A 48 46.81 50.63 -32.76
N VAL A 49 46.65 49.71 -33.73
CA VAL A 49 47.68 49.16 -34.61
C VAL A 49 48.82 48.43 -33.90
N CYS A 50 48.51 47.33 -33.18
CA CYS A 50 49.26 46.06 -33.10
C CYS A 50 48.53 45.08 -32.16
N VAL A 51 48.11 43.92 -32.65
CA VAL A 51 47.40 42.90 -31.86
C VAL A 51 48.40 42.14 -30.98
N VAL A 52 48.35 42.35 -29.66
CA VAL A 52 49.03 41.50 -28.67
C VAL A 52 47.96 40.72 -27.90
N CYS A 53 47.87 39.42 -28.17
CA CYS A 53 46.96 38.51 -27.46
C CYS A 53 47.62 38.03 -26.17
N VAL A 54 47.06 38.39 -25.00
CA VAL A 54 47.45 37.79 -23.72
C VAL A 54 46.33 36.86 -23.27
N SER A 55 46.58 35.55 -23.23
CA SER A 55 45.64 34.54 -22.74
C SER A 55 45.77 34.38 -21.24
N VAL A 56 44.70 34.64 -20.49
CA VAL A 56 44.64 34.33 -19.06
C VAL A 56 43.69 33.13 -18.89
N CYS A 57 44.24 31.98 -18.50
CA CYS A 57 43.49 30.76 -18.27
C CYS A 57 42.97 30.73 -16.83
N VAL A 58 41.65 30.62 -16.63
CA VAL A 58 41.06 30.38 -15.31
C VAL A 58 40.50 28.96 -15.28
N CYS A 59 41.05 28.12 -14.40
CA CYS A 59 40.65 26.73 -14.25
C CYS A 59 39.50 26.62 -13.23
N VAL A 60 38.35 26.06 -13.63
CA VAL A 60 37.27 25.70 -12.69
C VAL A 60 37.22 24.18 -12.59
N CYS A 61 37.36 23.64 -11.37
CA CYS A 61 37.37 22.20 -11.10
C CYS A 61 35.97 21.76 -10.67
N VAL A 62 35.40 20.72 -11.30
CA VAL A 62 34.18 20.05 -10.83
C VAL A 62 34.57 18.64 -10.37
N CYS A 63 34.31 18.31 -9.11
CA CYS A 63 34.67 17.03 -8.51
C CYS A 63 33.50 16.03 -8.68
N VAL A 64 33.77 14.81 -9.17
CA VAL A 64 32.81 13.69 -9.14
C VAL A 64 33.45 12.52 -8.39
N CYS A 65 32.78 12.04 -7.35
CA CYS A 65 33.21 10.89 -6.56
C CYS A 65 32.74 9.59 -7.23
N VAL A 66 33.65 8.62 -7.46
CA VAL A 66 33.29 7.26 -7.88
C VAL A 66 33.72 6.29 -6.78
N CYS A 67 32.75 5.61 -6.18
CA CYS A 67 33.00 4.48 -5.29
C CYS A 67 32.98 3.19 -6.11
N SER A 68 34.00 2.35 -5.98
CA SER A 68 33.93 0.96 -6.43
C SER A 68 34.31 0.05 -5.26
N SER A 69 33.33 -0.70 -4.78
CA SER A 69 33.50 -1.81 -3.84
C SER A 69 33.79 -3.09 -4.63
N VAL A 70 34.92 -3.73 -4.36
CA VAL A 70 35.16 -5.13 -4.74
C VAL A 70 35.68 -5.87 -3.50
N LEU A 71 34.79 -6.63 -2.87
CA LEU A 71 35.13 -7.71 -1.96
C LEU A 71 35.70 -8.87 -2.78
N HIS A 72 36.97 -9.22 -2.58
CA HIS A 72 37.50 -10.54 -2.96
C HIS A 72 38.58 -11.03 -1.97
N ASN A 73 38.45 -12.32 -1.66
CA ASN A 73 39.17 -13.13 -0.67
C ASN A 73 40.71 -13.11 -0.76
N ASN A 74 41.34 -13.33 0.40
CA ASN A 74 42.66 -13.95 0.60
C ASN A 74 43.92 -13.26 0.04
N ARG A 75 44.12 -11.96 0.27
CA ARG A 75 45.44 -11.30 0.06
C ARG A 75 45.91 -10.29 1.11
N CYS A 76 45.19 -10.10 2.21
CA CYS A 76 45.52 -9.03 3.19
C CYS A 76 46.60 -9.36 4.24
N TYR A 77 47.12 -10.59 4.32
CA TYR A 77 48.20 -10.90 5.27
C TYR A 77 49.57 -10.32 4.83
N TYR A 78 49.78 -10.10 3.54
CA TYR A 78 51.07 -9.64 3.00
C TYR A 78 51.17 -8.14 2.70
N LEU A 79 50.04 -7.47 2.43
CA LEU A 79 50.03 -6.04 2.10
C LEU A 79 49.98 -5.11 3.33
N TRP A 80 49.49 -5.59 4.48
CA TRP A 80 49.50 -4.81 5.73
C TRP A 80 50.92 -4.64 6.30
N LYS A 81 51.80 -5.63 6.06
CA LYS A 81 53.20 -5.57 6.48
C LYS A 81 54.02 -4.53 5.71
N GLN A 82 53.64 -4.23 4.48
CA GLN A 82 54.39 -3.31 3.61
C GLN A 82 54.03 -1.84 3.81
N ALA A 83 52.78 -1.49 4.16
CA ALA A 83 52.37 -0.08 4.25
C ALA A 83 52.67 0.61 5.61
N PHE A 84 52.72 -0.13 6.72
CA PHE A 84 53.07 0.43 8.04
C PHE A 84 54.60 0.57 8.20
N VAL A 85 55.36 -0.40 7.71
CA VAL A 85 56.83 -0.40 7.78
C VAL A 85 57.45 0.52 6.72
N SER A 86 56.86 0.71 5.55
CA SER A 86 57.45 1.57 4.49
C SER A 86 57.45 3.07 4.81
N ARG A 87 56.77 3.52 5.88
CA ARG A 87 56.81 4.92 6.35
C ARG A 87 57.81 5.14 7.49
N LEU A 88 58.35 4.08 8.08
CA LEU A 88 59.43 4.12 9.06
C LEU A 88 60.71 3.74 8.31
N MET A 89 61.34 4.70 7.64
CA MET A 89 62.59 4.49 6.89
C MET A 89 63.82 4.18 7.79
N ASP A 90 63.62 3.71 9.03
CA ASP A 90 64.68 3.35 9.98
C ASP A 90 64.21 2.29 11.01
N THR A 91 65.18 1.55 11.57
CA THR A 91 64.98 0.53 12.62
C THR A 91 64.17 1.04 13.81
N SER A 92 63.13 0.30 14.20
CA SER A 92 62.20 0.66 15.28
C SER A 92 62.31 -0.29 16.47
N TRP A 93 62.46 0.25 17.68
CA TRP A 93 62.43 -0.52 18.91
C TRP A 93 61.00 -0.94 19.25
N ILE A 94 60.85 -2.23 19.54
CA ILE A 94 59.52 -2.83 19.73
C ILE A 94 59.10 -2.96 21.18
N GLY A 95 59.94 -2.53 22.13
CA GLY A 95 59.63 -2.64 23.56
C GLY A 95 60.01 -3.99 24.17
N LEU A 96 60.84 -4.78 23.50
CA LEU A 96 61.40 -6.02 24.03
C LEU A 96 62.89 -5.83 24.35
N SER A 97 63.34 -6.30 25.51
CA SER A 97 64.76 -6.27 25.91
C SER A 97 65.13 -7.39 26.87
N ASP A 98 66.39 -7.80 26.89
CA ASP A 98 66.94 -8.78 27.86
C ASP A 98 67.99 -8.17 28.81
N ARG A 99 68.00 -6.83 28.93
CA ARG A 99 68.91 -6.03 29.79
C ARG A 99 69.04 -6.52 31.23
N GLU A 100 68.02 -7.18 31.75
CA GLU A 100 68.04 -7.71 33.12
C GLU A 100 68.85 -9.02 33.22
N LYS A 101 68.84 -9.84 32.18
CA LYS A 101 69.52 -11.13 32.11
C LYS A 101 69.62 -11.60 30.65
N GLU A 102 70.86 -11.73 30.18
CA GLU A 102 71.20 -12.17 28.82
C GLU A 102 70.42 -13.42 28.40
N GLY A 103 69.80 -13.36 27.22
CA GLY A 103 69.03 -14.45 26.64
C GLY A 103 67.63 -14.63 27.22
N THR A 104 67.17 -13.71 28.09
CA THR A 104 65.80 -13.70 28.63
C THR A 104 65.05 -12.40 28.31
N HIS A 105 64.59 -12.30 27.07
CA HIS A 105 63.81 -11.16 26.60
C HIS A 105 62.48 -11.02 27.34
N LYS A 106 62.22 -9.81 27.83
CA LYS A 106 60.95 -9.40 28.44
C LYS A 106 60.43 -8.13 27.78
N TRP A 107 59.11 -8.01 27.75
CA TRP A 107 58.46 -6.77 27.35
C TRP A 107 58.62 -5.71 28.43
N VAL A 108 58.60 -4.43 28.02
CA VAL A 108 58.71 -3.27 28.93
C VAL A 108 57.64 -3.20 30.01
N ASP A 109 56.49 -3.83 29.79
CA ASP A 109 55.40 -3.96 30.76
C ASP A 109 55.64 -5.08 31.81
N GLY A 110 56.75 -5.82 31.66
CA GLY A 110 57.12 -6.95 32.53
C GLY A 110 56.54 -8.29 32.09
N THR A 111 55.76 -8.35 31.01
CA THR A 111 55.17 -9.59 30.51
C THR A 111 56.26 -10.50 29.94
N PRO A 112 56.35 -11.77 30.38
CA PRO A 112 57.30 -12.72 29.81
C PRO A 112 56.89 -13.14 28.40
N MET A 113 57.86 -13.29 27.50
CA MET A 113 57.60 -13.74 26.14
C MET A 113 57.09 -15.20 26.11
N THR A 114 55.99 -15.48 25.40
CA THR A 114 55.27 -16.77 25.48
C THR A 114 55.48 -17.75 24.32
N SER A 115 56.26 -17.44 23.26
CA SER A 115 56.59 -18.43 22.21
C SER A 115 57.79 -18.08 21.32
N SER A 116 58.35 -19.13 20.70
CA SER A 116 59.62 -19.20 19.96
C SER A 116 59.69 -18.39 18.65
N TRP A 117 60.81 -17.69 18.44
CA TRP A 117 61.17 -16.90 17.25
C TRP A 117 60.81 -17.61 15.94
N ARG A 118 59.88 -17.07 15.16
CA ARG A 118 59.34 -17.80 14.01
C ARG A 118 60.24 -17.76 12.77
N HIS A 119 61.16 -16.79 12.63
CA HIS A 119 61.95 -16.67 11.40
C HIS A 119 63.42 -16.24 11.54
N VAL A 120 63.85 -15.50 12.58
CA VAL A 120 65.27 -15.17 12.85
C VAL A 120 65.43 -14.93 14.36
N LYS A 121 66.45 -15.51 15.02
CA LYS A 121 66.84 -15.16 16.39
C LYS A 121 67.85 -14.00 16.32
N PRO A 122 67.74 -12.95 17.14
CA PRO A 122 68.76 -11.92 17.22
C PRO A 122 70.15 -12.54 17.49
N ARG A 123 71.19 -11.97 16.88
CA ARG A 123 72.56 -12.42 17.12
C ARG A 123 73.02 -11.88 18.47
N ASP A 124 72.90 -12.73 19.49
CA ASP A 124 73.49 -12.53 20.81
C ASP A 124 75.02 -12.39 20.66
N ASP A 125 75.51 -11.15 20.78
CA ASP A 125 76.92 -10.80 20.69
C ASP A 125 77.56 -10.45 22.04
N GLY A 126 76.97 -10.94 23.14
CA GLY A 126 77.62 -10.95 24.45
C GLY A 126 77.42 -9.67 25.26
N GLY A 127 76.17 -9.29 25.51
CA GLY A 127 75.77 -8.42 26.63
C GLY A 127 75.99 -6.92 26.47
N ALA A 128 76.13 -6.41 25.23
CA ALA A 128 76.19 -4.96 24.96
C ALA A 128 74.95 -4.41 24.24
N ARG A 129 74.05 -5.27 23.76
CA ARG A 129 72.97 -4.95 22.83
C ARG A 129 71.67 -5.61 23.26
N ASP A 130 71.04 -5.02 24.26
CA ASP A 130 69.93 -5.70 24.94
C ASP A 130 68.54 -5.35 24.36
N CYS A 131 68.43 -4.37 23.46
CA CYS A 131 67.16 -3.86 22.97
C CYS A 131 66.84 -4.39 21.56
N VAL A 132 65.65 -4.99 21.41
CA VAL A 132 65.25 -5.62 20.15
C VAL A 132 64.56 -4.60 19.24
N VAL A 133 65.12 -4.42 18.04
CA VAL A 133 64.59 -3.55 17.00
C VAL A 133 64.11 -4.36 15.79
N ALA A 134 63.10 -3.84 15.10
CA ALA A 134 62.60 -4.35 13.83
C ALA A 134 63.03 -3.41 12.69
N GLY A 135 63.58 -3.97 11.62
CA GLY A 135 63.95 -3.29 10.39
C GLY A 135 63.55 -4.08 9.14
N GLU A 136 63.95 -3.60 7.96
CA GLU A 136 63.58 -4.19 6.67
C GLU A 136 64.04 -5.65 6.52
N ASP A 137 65.23 -5.97 7.03
CA ASP A 137 65.83 -7.32 6.95
C ASP A 137 65.43 -8.25 8.12
N GLY A 138 64.56 -7.77 9.02
CA GLY A 138 64.07 -8.54 10.16
C GLY A 138 64.42 -7.91 11.51
N TRP A 139 64.63 -8.76 12.52
CA TRP A 139 64.81 -8.35 13.91
C TRP A 139 66.29 -8.40 14.29
N SER A 140 66.78 -7.39 15.01
CA SER A 140 68.15 -7.34 15.52
C SER A 140 68.23 -6.77 16.93
N GLU A 141 69.31 -7.08 17.61
CA GLU A 141 69.67 -6.54 18.92
C GLU A 141 70.59 -5.34 18.75
N GLU A 142 70.24 -4.23 19.41
CA GLU A 142 70.95 -2.96 19.37
C GLU A 142 71.18 -2.41 20.80
N PRO A 143 72.17 -1.53 21.00
CA PRO A 143 72.36 -0.86 22.28
C PRO A 143 71.11 -0.06 22.66
N CYS A 144 70.57 -0.28 23.86
CA CYS A 144 69.38 0.42 24.35
C CYS A 144 69.51 1.95 24.45
N ASN A 145 70.73 2.49 24.38
CA ASN A 145 70.98 3.93 24.41
C ASN A 145 70.86 4.59 23.01
N ARG A 146 70.68 3.80 21.95
CA ARG A 146 70.48 4.30 20.60
C ARG A 146 69.03 4.78 20.45
N LEU A 147 68.86 5.95 19.86
CA LEU A 147 67.53 6.52 19.62
C LEU A 147 66.90 5.82 18.42
N HIS A 148 65.85 5.04 18.69
CA HIS A 148 65.00 4.41 17.69
C HIS A 148 63.59 4.97 17.78
N HIS A 149 62.82 4.86 16.68
CA HIS A 149 61.37 4.98 16.76
C HIS A 149 60.83 3.86 17.64
N TRP A 150 59.76 4.12 18.40
CA TRP A 150 59.22 3.17 19.37
C TRP A 150 57.80 2.78 18.99
N ILE A 151 57.46 1.51 19.14
CA ILE A 151 56.11 0.98 18.89
C ILE A 151 55.40 0.87 20.24
N CYS A 152 54.27 1.55 20.40
CA CYS A 152 53.41 1.42 21.57
C CYS A 152 52.27 0.45 21.28
N GLU A 153 51.89 -0.32 22.30
CA GLU A 153 50.61 -1.00 22.31
C GLU A 153 49.49 0.04 22.40
N LYS A 154 48.62 0.10 21.38
CA LYS A 154 47.40 0.90 21.46
C LYS A 154 46.43 0.13 22.36
N VAL A 155 46.22 0.63 23.59
CA VAL A 155 45.10 0.17 24.42
C VAL A 155 43.83 0.50 23.63
N LEU A 156 43.20 -0.54 23.09
CA LEU A 156 41.95 -0.42 22.37
C LEU A 156 40.89 -0.07 23.42
N ASP A 157 40.53 1.21 23.51
CA ASP A 157 39.33 1.66 24.22
C ASP A 157 38.13 1.03 23.51
N LEU A 158 37.68 -0.11 24.05
CA LEU A 158 36.60 -0.89 23.47
C LEU A 158 35.33 -0.03 23.41
N ASP A 159 35.09 0.86 24.38
CA ASP A 159 33.91 1.75 24.37
C ASP A 159 34.00 2.78 23.24
N HIS A 160 35.19 3.33 22.97
CA HIS A 160 35.39 4.23 21.83
C HIS A 160 35.36 3.48 20.49
N LEU A 161 35.85 2.24 20.42
CA LEU A 161 35.69 1.38 19.25
C LEU A 161 34.27 0.90 19.06
N GLU A 162 33.45 0.76 20.10
CA GLU A 162 32.01 0.50 19.95
C GLU A 162 31.30 1.76 19.44
N ALA A 163 31.69 2.94 19.90
CA ALA A 163 31.18 4.22 19.41
C ALA A 163 31.63 4.51 17.96
N GLU A 164 32.88 4.20 17.60
CA GLU A 164 33.41 4.31 16.24
C GLU A 164 32.93 3.16 15.34
N ARG A 165 32.70 1.94 15.84
CA ARG A 165 31.98 0.85 15.15
C ARG A 165 30.53 1.23 14.89
N ASN A 166 29.90 1.97 15.79
CA ASN A 166 28.58 2.57 15.53
C ASN A 166 28.64 3.75 14.54
N LYS A 167 29.84 4.24 14.18
CA LYS A 167 30.06 5.39 13.28
C LYS A 167 30.64 5.00 11.90
N GLU A 168 31.42 3.93 11.82
CA GLU A 168 32.12 3.40 10.62
C GLU A 168 31.73 1.95 10.30
N GLY A 169 30.99 1.26 11.18
CA GLY A 169 30.30 -0.01 10.93
C GLY A 169 28.96 0.16 10.20
N SER A 170 28.76 1.30 9.55
CA SER A 170 27.93 1.38 8.34
C SER A 170 28.68 0.76 7.14
N VAL A 171 29.15 -0.48 7.29
CA VAL A 171 28.77 -1.43 6.24
C VAL A 171 27.29 -1.61 6.50
N MET A 172 26.51 -0.82 5.76
CA MET A 172 25.12 -1.13 5.53
C MET A 172 25.13 -2.61 5.06
N LEU A 173 24.88 -3.55 5.96
CA LEU A 173 23.64 -4.26 5.73
C LEU A 173 22.66 -3.10 5.65
N THR A 174 22.29 -2.71 4.44
CA THR A 174 20.94 -2.22 4.29
C THR A 174 20.17 -3.32 5.01
N GLU A 175 19.80 -3.11 6.29
CA GLU A 175 18.51 -3.57 6.71
C GLU A 175 17.66 -3.05 5.58
N GLU A 176 17.36 -3.93 4.61
CA GLU A 176 16.41 -3.59 3.56
C GLU A 176 15.25 -3.08 4.37
N GLU A 177 14.99 -1.78 4.27
CA GLU A 177 14.05 -1.10 5.13
C GLU A 177 12.77 -1.93 5.03
N GLU A 178 12.43 -2.64 6.11
CA GLU A 178 11.43 -3.69 5.98
C GLU A 178 10.11 -2.98 5.73
N GLU A 179 9.57 -3.16 4.53
CA GLU A 179 8.33 -2.54 4.12
C GLU A 179 7.19 -3.48 4.48
N ALA A 180 6.28 -3.01 5.33
CA ALA A 180 5.08 -3.75 5.66
C ALA A 180 4.27 -4.04 4.38
N PRO A 181 3.52 -5.16 4.35
CA PRO A 181 2.84 -5.57 3.13
C PRO A 181 1.81 -4.53 2.69
N SER A 182 1.64 -4.35 1.38
CA SER A 182 0.57 -3.56 0.79
C SER A 182 -0.09 -4.35 -0.33
N ILE A 183 -1.42 -4.38 -0.35
CA ILE A 183 -2.16 -5.12 -1.39
C ILE A 183 -2.21 -4.25 -2.64
N THR A 184 -1.49 -4.68 -3.68
CA THR A 184 -1.30 -3.94 -4.93
C THR A 184 -2.37 -4.27 -5.96
N GLU A 185 -2.93 -5.48 -5.91
CA GLU A 185 -4.04 -5.89 -6.77
C GLU A 185 -4.98 -6.83 -5.99
N PHE A 186 -6.27 -6.54 -6.06
CA PHE A 186 -7.32 -7.39 -5.52
C PHE A 186 -8.51 -7.37 -6.48
N HIS A 187 -8.70 -8.44 -7.25
CA HIS A 187 -9.85 -8.59 -8.13
C HIS A 187 -10.93 -9.40 -7.44
N SER A 188 -12.10 -8.79 -7.22
CA SER A 188 -13.25 -9.45 -6.61
C SER A 188 -14.44 -9.54 -7.53
N THR A 189 -14.97 -10.76 -7.67
CA THR A 189 -16.35 -10.94 -8.10
C THR A 189 -17.27 -10.51 -6.95
N HIS A 190 -18.15 -9.54 -7.21
CA HIS A 190 -19.13 -9.07 -6.22
C HIS A 190 -20.45 -9.85 -6.28
N LEU A 191 -20.75 -10.48 -7.42
CA LEU A 191 -22.01 -11.16 -7.71
C LEU A 191 -21.72 -12.57 -8.23
N LEU A 192 -22.27 -13.59 -7.57
CA LEU A 192 -22.09 -14.97 -7.97
C LEU A 192 -23.42 -15.71 -7.99
N PRO A 193 -23.89 -16.17 -9.17
CA PRO A 193 -25.05 -17.04 -9.24
C PRO A 193 -24.81 -18.33 -8.46
N VAL A 194 -25.84 -18.84 -7.78
CA VAL A 194 -25.77 -20.12 -7.06
C VAL A 194 -25.25 -21.23 -7.97
N GLY A 195 -24.28 -21.99 -7.46
CA GLY A 195 -23.66 -23.12 -8.17
C GLY A 195 -22.51 -22.75 -9.11
N GLN A 196 -22.30 -21.47 -9.44
CA GLN A 196 -21.12 -21.01 -10.20
C GLN A 196 -19.90 -20.83 -9.29
N THR A 197 -18.73 -20.64 -9.88
CA THR A 197 -17.46 -20.46 -9.17
C THR A 197 -16.83 -19.12 -9.54
N ALA A 198 -16.53 -18.31 -8.53
CA ALA A 198 -15.72 -17.09 -8.65
C ALA A 198 -14.24 -17.39 -8.41
N ARG A 199 -13.36 -16.62 -9.05
CA ARG A 199 -11.90 -16.65 -8.83
C ARG A 199 -11.44 -15.30 -8.32
N TYR A 200 -10.69 -15.30 -7.23
CA TYR A 200 -10.10 -14.13 -6.61
C TYR A 200 -8.58 -14.13 -6.77
N THR A 201 -8.03 -12.96 -7.08
CA THR A 201 -6.59 -12.71 -7.15
C THR A 201 -6.20 -11.75 -6.03
N CYS A 202 -5.03 -11.97 -5.42
CA CYS A 202 -4.45 -11.04 -4.47
C CYS A 202 -2.94 -10.99 -4.70
N HIS A 203 -2.46 -9.80 -5.04
CA HIS A 203 -1.04 -9.50 -5.11
C HIS A 203 -0.70 -8.52 -3.99
N ALA A 204 0.37 -8.81 -3.26
CA ALA A 204 0.86 -7.96 -2.19
C ALA A 204 2.35 -7.69 -2.43
N GLY A 205 2.73 -6.41 -2.36
CA GLY A 205 4.12 -5.97 -2.32
C GLY A 205 4.58 -5.78 -0.89
N GLY A 206 5.89 -5.82 -0.66
CA GLY A 206 6.51 -5.62 0.65
C GLY A 206 7.89 -6.25 0.67
N THR A 207 8.72 -5.84 1.62
CA THR A 207 10.10 -6.31 1.78
C THR A 207 10.29 -6.73 3.23
N PRO A 208 10.56 -8.02 3.53
CA PRO A 208 10.62 -9.18 2.63
C PRO A 208 9.29 -9.48 1.93
N GLU A 209 9.33 -10.25 0.83
CA GLU A 209 8.14 -10.62 0.04
C GLU A 209 7.05 -11.25 0.93
N PRO A 210 5.81 -10.71 0.94
CA PRO A 210 4.79 -11.14 1.88
C PRO A 210 4.17 -12.48 1.50
N THR A 211 3.84 -13.28 2.52
CA THR A 211 3.03 -14.49 2.36
C THR A 211 1.56 -14.13 2.33
N VAL A 212 0.83 -14.66 1.33
CA VAL A 212 -0.62 -14.48 1.20
C VAL A 212 -1.38 -15.68 1.77
N GLU A 213 -2.37 -15.39 2.60
CA GLU A 213 -3.36 -16.31 3.15
C GLU A 213 -4.78 -15.81 2.85
N TRP A 214 -5.70 -16.77 2.68
CA TRP A 214 -7.09 -16.49 2.35
C TRP A 214 -8.01 -16.89 3.49
N LEU A 215 -8.96 -16.02 3.82
CA LEU A 215 -10.05 -16.31 4.74
C LEU A 215 -11.37 -16.26 4.00
N HIS A 216 -12.22 -17.25 4.25
CA HIS A 216 -13.60 -17.31 3.78
C HIS A 216 -14.52 -17.33 4.99
N ASN A 217 -15.44 -16.36 5.05
CA ASN A 217 -16.35 -16.14 6.19
C ASN A 217 -15.61 -16.05 7.54
N GLY A 218 -14.43 -15.40 7.53
CA GLY A 218 -13.57 -15.23 8.69
C GLY A 218 -12.77 -16.47 9.09
N ARG A 219 -12.83 -17.56 8.32
CA ARG A 219 -12.09 -18.81 8.60
C ARG A 219 -10.93 -18.99 7.61
N PRO A 220 -9.71 -19.30 8.07
CA PRO A 220 -8.58 -19.62 7.18
C PRO A 220 -8.85 -20.88 6.35
N LEU A 221 -8.48 -20.85 5.07
CA LEU A 221 -8.54 -22.02 4.19
C LEU A 221 -7.20 -22.77 4.23
N VAL A 222 -7.24 -24.06 4.58
CA VAL A 222 -6.03 -24.90 4.64
C VAL A 222 -5.60 -25.31 3.23
N ARG A 223 -4.30 -25.24 2.94
CA ARG A 223 -3.71 -25.44 1.60
C ARG A 223 -3.76 -26.89 1.08
N ASP A 224 -4.19 -27.87 1.88
CA ASP A 224 -4.09 -29.28 1.54
C ASP A 224 -5.46 -29.98 1.48
N GLY A 225 -5.74 -30.56 0.31
CA GLY A 225 -6.56 -31.77 0.21
C GLY A 225 -8.07 -31.58 0.08
N THR A 226 -8.56 -31.70 -1.15
CA THR A 226 -9.68 -32.58 -1.54
C THR A 226 -10.75 -32.83 -0.47
N ASP A 227 -11.61 -31.85 -0.26
CA ASP A 227 -12.94 -32.12 0.25
C ASP A 227 -13.92 -31.63 -0.82
N ASP A 228 -14.61 -32.57 -1.47
CA ASP A 228 -15.62 -32.30 -2.51
C ASP A 228 -16.82 -31.50 -1.96
N GLN A 229 -16.81 -31.14 -0.67
CA GLN A 229 -17.81 -30.34 0.02
C GLN A 229 -17.38 -28.91 0.36
N LEU A 230 -16.13 -28.49 0.10
CA LEU A 230 -15.72 -27.12 0.42
C LEU A 230 -16.26 -26.11 -0.60
N GLU A 231 -17.06 -25.16 -0.12
CA GLU A 231 -17.56 -24.02 -0.92
C GLU A 231 -16.44 -23.02 -1.29
N ALA A 232 -15.23 -23.18 -0.77
CA ALA A 232 -14.06 -22.38 -1.14
C ALA A 232 -12.75 -23.18 -1.04
N TRP A 233 -11.82 -22.99 -1.98
CA TRP A 233 -10.52 -23.66 -2.01
C TRP A 233 -9.42 -22.77 -2.62
N VAL A 234 -8.16 -23.07 -2.30
CA VAL A 234 -7.00 -22.37 -2.85
C VAL A 234 -6.28 -23.28 -3.83
N GLU A 235 -6.07 -22.83 -5.07
CA GLU A 235 -5.31 -23.55 -6.09
C GLU A 235 -4.31 -22.60 -6.76
N ARG A 236 -3.02 -22.96 -6.74
CA ARG A 236 -1.93 -22.20 -7.37
C ARG A 236 -1.89 -20.71 -6.97
N GLY A 237 -2.19 -20.41 -5.69
CA GLY A 237 -2.20 -19.05 -5.14
C GLY A 237 -3.50 -18.26 -5.36
N PHE A 238 -4.44 -18.80 -6.15
CA PHE A 238 -5.76 -18.21 -6.37
C PHE A 238 -6.78 -18.80 -5.41
N LEU A 239 -7.71 -17.96 -4.94
CA LEU A 239 -8.87 -18.42 -4.20
C LEU A 239 -10.04 -18.64 -5.16
N PHE A 240 -10.67 -19.79 -5.05
CA PHE A 240 -11.91 -20.12 -5.72
C PHE A 240 -13.02 -20.25 -4.71
N VAL A 241 -14.17 -19.65 -4.99
CA VAL A 241 -15.38 -19.74 -4.15
C VAL A 241 -16.54 -20.16 -5.02
N ARG A 242 -17.20 -21.26 -4.65
CA ARG A 242 -18.43 -21.72 -5.25
C ARG A 242 -19.62 -21.05 -4.55
N GLY A 243 -20.58 -20.57 -5.33
CA GLY A 243 -21.80 -19.95 -4.84
C GLY A 243 -22.66 -20.96 -4.06
N GLY A 244 -22.48 -20.99 -2.75
CA GLY A 244 -23.24 -21.82 -1.82
C GLY A 244 -24.70 -21.39 -1.68
N ARG A 245 -25.55 -22.26 -1.12
CA ARG A 245 -26.97 -21.92 -0.85
C ARG A 245 -27.13 -21.06 0.42
N TYR A 246 -26.07 -20.73 1.14
CA TYR A 246 -26.15 -20.06 2.45
C TYR A 246 -25.23 -18.82 2.55
N GLY A 247 -25.84 -17.66 2.84
CA GLY A 247 -25.19 -16.45 3.35
C GLY A 247 -24.51 -15.52 2.33
N VAL A 248 -24.27 -14.29 2.78
CA VAL A 248 -23.25 -13.38 2.20
C VAL A 248 -21.89 -14.00 2.48
N ASN A 249 -21.07 -14.15 1.44
CA ASN A 249 -19.74 -14.71 1.59
C ASN A 249 -18.73 -13.57 1.74
N THR A 250 -17.98 -13.55 2.84
CA THR A 250 -16.88 -12.60 3.01
C THR A 250 -15.58 -13.27 2.63
N VAL A 251 -14.85 -12.68 1.69
CA VAL A 251 -13.54 -13.13 1.27
C VAL A 251 -12.52 -12.12 1.74
N CYS A 252 -11.47 -12.56 2.43
CA CYS A 252 -10.39 -11.70 2.87
C CYS A 252 -9.04 -12.26 2.40
N CYS A 253 -8.25 -11.41 1.73
CA CYS A 253 -6.84 -11.67 1.50
C CYS A 253 -6.05 -11.05 2.66
N MET A 254 -5.15 -11.82 3.25
CA MET A 254 -4.24 -11.38 4.30
C MET A 254 -2.80 -11.59 3.82
N ALA A 255 -2.01 -10.52 3.80
CA ALA A 255 -0.61 -10.54 3.43
C ALA A 255 0.25 -10.23 4.66
N SER A 256 1.29 -11.02 4.92
CA SER A 256 2.15 -10.88 6.09
C SER A 256 3.63 -11.07 5.77
N ASN A 257 4.50 -10.24 6.34
CA ASN A 257 5.95 -10.40 6.38
C ASN A 257 6.49 -10.03 7.79
N SER A 258 7.81 -9.94 7.96
CA SER A 258 8.44 -9.55 9.25
C SER A 258 8.10 -8.12 9.68
N ALA A 259 7.88 -7.20 8.74
CA ALA A 259 7.53 -5.80 9.01
C ALA A 259 6.06 -5.58 9.41
N GLY A 260 5.14 -6.47 9.05
CA GLY A 260 3.74 -6.32 9.43
C GLY A 260 2.74 -7.13 8.61
N THR A 261 1.49 -6.67 8.62
CA THR A 261 0.37 -7.31 7.91
C THR A 261 -0.51 -6.30 7.21
N ALA A 262 -1.08 -6.69 6.06
CA ALA A 262 -2.16 -5.98 5.40
C ALA A 262 -3.29 -6.95 5.06
N ASN A 263 -4.50 -6.43 4.98
CA ASN A 263 -5.65 -7.22 4.55
C ASN A 263 -6.57 -6.41 3.64
N HIS A 264 -7.31 -7.13 2.81
CA HIS A 264 -8.36 -6.57 1.98
C HIS A 264 -9.52 -7.55 1.94
N SER A 265 -10.72 -7.07 2.21
CA SER A 265 -11.93 -7.89 2.24
C SER A 265 -12.91 -7.46 1.16
N ALA A 266 -13.60 -8.43 0.57
CA ALA A 266 -14.76 -8.21 -0.27
C ALA A 266 -15.96 -9.02 0.20
N GLU A 267 -17.13 -8.45 -0.03
CA GLU A 267 -18.41 -9.14 0.10
C GLU A 267 -18.80 -9.72 -1.27
N LEU A 268 -19.11 -11.01 -1.26
CA LEU A 268 -19.66 -11.75 -2.37
C LEU A 268 -21.14 -11.98 -2.14
N LEU A 269 -21.95 -11.38 -3.01
CA LEU A 269 -23.40 -11.51 -3.02
C LEU A 269 -23.76 -12.74 -3.86
N VAL A 270 -24.28 -13.76 -3.18
CA VAL A 270 -24.73 -14.99 -3.83
C VAL A 270 -26.24 -14.91 -4.05
N PHE A 271 -26.67 -15.14 -5.29
CA PHE A 271 -28.07 -14.98 -5.68
C PHE A 271 -28.56 -16.12 -6.57
N ASP A 272 -29.85 -16.39 -6.50
CA ASP A 272 -30.56 -17.23 -7.47
C ASP A 272 -30.90 -16.39 -8.71
N THR A 273 -30.87 -17.00 -9.90
CA THR A 273 -31.26 -16.31 -11.14
C THR A 273 -32.74 -15.91 -11.06
N CYS A 274 -33.04 -14.61 -11.17
CA CYS A 274 -34.41 -14.10 -11.11
C CYS A 274 -34.76 -13.47 -12.46
N ASP A 275 -35.50 -14.22 -13.29
CA ASP A 275 -36.04 -13.72 -14.55
C ASP A 275 -37.31 -12.92 -14.26
N LEU A 276 -37.20 -11.59 -14.27
CA LEU A 276 -38.29 -10.69 -13.92
C LEU A 276 -38.97 -10.13 -15.16
N THR A 277 -40.29 -10.01 -15.10
CA THR A 277 -41.12 -9.32 -16.09
C THR A 277 -42.12 -8.39 -15.41
N LEU A 278 -42.49 -7.30 -16.06
CA LEU A 278 -43.51 -6.38 -15.56
C LEU A 278 -44.91 -6.96 -15.82
N ASP A 279 -45.82 -6.84 -14.85
CA ASP A 279 -47.18 -7.37 -14.97
C ASP A 279 -48.14 -6.33 -15.59
N PRO A 280 -48.65 -6.55 -16.82
CA PRO A 280 -49.61 -5.65 -17.46
C PRO A 280 -50.93 -5.51 -16.70
N ASN A 281 -51.27 -6.44 -15.81
CA ASN A 281 -52.47 -6.36 -14.98
C ASN A 281 -52.33 -5.34 -13.84
N THR A 282 -51.10 -5.01 -13.46
CA THR A 282 -50.83 -4.01 -12.42
C THR A 282 -50.57 -2.62 -12.98
N ALA A 283 -50.09 -2.54 -14.22
CA ALA A 283 -49.62 -1.31 -14.85
C ALA A 283 -50.71 -0.23 -14.93
N ASN A 284 -50.38 0.97 -14.49
CA ASN A 284 -51.23 2.13 -14.72
C ASN A 284 -51.38 2.44 -16.22
N ARG A 285 -52.53 3.01 -16.61
CA ARG A 285 -52.82 3.33 -18.02
C ARG A 285 -51.95 4.44 -18.61
N ARG A 286 -51.19 5.19 -17.81
CA ARG A 286 -50.17 6.15 -18.31
C ARG A 286 -48.81 5.51 -18.57
N LEU A 287 -48.69 4.19 -18.42
CA LEU A 287 -47.46 3.45 -18.67
C LEU A 287 -47.62 2.56 -19.90
N SER A 288 -46.68 2.64 -20.82
CA SER A 288 -46.55 1.71 -21.94
C SER A 288 -45.51 0.65 -21.61
N LEU A 289 -45.89 -0.63 -21.74
CA LEU A 289 -45.00 -1.78 -21.59
C LEU A 289 -44.53 -2.25 -22.98
N SER A 290 -43.24 -2.56 -23.09
CA SER A 290 -42.59 -2.99 -24.33
C SER A 290 -41.44 -3.96 -24.03
N GLU A 291 -40.79 -4.48 -25.09
CA GLU A 291 -39.68 -5.44 -24.98
C GLU A 291 -40.05 -6.66 -24.12
N ASP A 292 -41.14 -7.34 -24.48
CA ASP A 292 -41.67 -8.49 -23.73
C ASP A 292 -41.93 -8.18 -22.25
N ASN A 293 -42.45 -6.97 -22.00
CA ASN A 293 -42.70 -6.40 -20.66
C ASN A 293 -41.43 -6.24 -19.80
N ARG A 294 -40.25 -6.06 -20.42
CA ARG A 294 -39.03 -5.67 -19.71
C ARG A 294 -38.81 -4.17 -19.67
N LYS A 295 -39.46 -3.40 -20.54
CA LYS A 295 -39.34 -1.94 -20.57
C LYS A 295 -40.67 -1.25 -20.28
N VAL A 296 -40.63 -0.26 -19.40
CA VAL A 296 -41.74 0.63 -19.08
C VAL A 296 -41.39 2.06 -19.44
N THR A 297 -42.33 2.79 -20.03
CA THR A 297 -42.16 4.20 -20.39
C THR A 297 -43.42 4.95 -20.04
N TRP A 298 -43.25 6.16 -19.49
CA TRP A 298 -44.39 7.03 -19.27
C TRP A 298 -44.88 7.60 -20.60
N VAL A 299 -46.20 7.65 -20.78
CA VAL A 299 -46.84 8.15 -22.01
C VAL A 299 -48.02 9.06 -21.69
N GLU A 300 -48.21 10.09 -22.52
CA GLU A 300 -49.36 10.99 -22.39
C GLU A 300 -50.67 10.26 -22.71
N GLU A 301 -50.68 9.39 -23.70
CA GLU A 301 -51.89 8.67 -24.11
C GLU A 301 -52.21 7.51 -23.16
N PHE A 302 -53.48 7.39 -22.79
CA PHE A 302 -53.94 6.27 -21.97
C PHE A 302 -53.90 4.96 -22.76
N GLN A 303 -53.16 4.00 -22.24
CA GLN A 303 -53.05 2.66 -22.79
C GLN A 303 -54.32 1.85 -22.56
N SER A 304 -54.67 1.03 -23.55
CA SER A 304 -55.92 0.25 -23.59
C SER A 304 -55.85 -1.03 -22.77
N TYR A 305 -55.40 -0.95 -21.51
CA TYR A 305 -55.36 -2.12 -20.64
C TYR A 305 -56.75 -2.45 -20.05
N PRO A 306 -57.16 -3.74 -20.00
CA PRO A 306 -58.40 -4.18 -19.38
C PRO A 306 -58.48 -3.78 -17.90
N ASP A 307 -59.68 -3.53 -17.38
CA ASP A 307 -59.84 -3.33 -15.94
C ASP A 307 -59.42 -4.58 -15.15
N HIS A 308 -58.69 -4.36 -14.06
CA HIS A 308 -58.18 -5.43 -13.20
C HIS A 308 -58.11 -4.94 -11.75
N PRO A 309 -58.44 -5.76 -10.72
CA PRO A 309 -58.36 -5.35 -9.32
C PRO A 309 -56.95 -4.94 -8.87
N ASP A 310 -55.91 -5.55 -9.44
CA ASP A 310 -54.51 -5.26 -9.09
C ASP A 310 -53.92 -4.03 -9.81
N ARG A 311 -54.69 -3.39 -10.70
CA ARG A 311 -54.25 -2.26 -11.50
C ARG A 311 -54.15 -1.00 -10.66
N PHE A 312 -53.02 -0.31 -10.74
CA PHE A 312 -52.91 1.04 -10.21
C PHE A 312 -53.76 2.01 -11.03
N ASP A 313 -54.74 2.66 -10.41
CA ASP A 313 -55.67 3.56 -11.12
C ASP A 313 -55.18 5.02 -11.16
N SER A 314 -54.40 5.44 -10.17
CA SER A 314 -54.05 6.85 -9.95
C SER A 314 -52.57 7.14 -10.21
N GLN A 315 -51.66 6.26 -9.76
CA GLN A 315 -50.21 6.50 -9.82
C GLN A 315 -49.58 5.76 -11.00
N PRO A 316 -48.59 6.34 -11.70
CA PRO A 316 -47.91 5.72 -12.84
C PRO A 316 -46.93 4.64 -12.37
N GLN A 317 -47.48 3.57 -11.81
CA GLN A 317 -46.76 2.43 -11.22
C GLN A 317 -47.08 1.12 -11.93
N VAL A 318 -46.14 0.19 -11.86
CA VAL A 318 -46.27 -1.19 -12.31
C VAL A 318 -45.44 -2.09 -11.37
N LEU A 319 -45.94 -3.30 -11.08
CA LEU A 319 -45.18 -4.30 -10.34
C LEU A 319 -44.69 -5.41 -11.28
N GLY A 320 -43.69 -6.14 -10.82
CA GLY A 320 -43.30 -7.40 -11.45
C GLY A 320 -44.36 -8.48 -11.27
N ARG A 321 -44.32 -9.45 -12.18
CA ARG A 321 -45.18 -10.63 -12.17
C ARG A 321 -44.69 -11.67 -11.16
N GLU A 322 -43.38 -11.85 -11.05
CA GLU A 322 -42.75 -12.89 -10.26
C GLU A 322 -42.55 -12.43 -8.81
N ALA A 323 -42.86 -13.34 -7.86
CA ALA A 323 -42.62 -13.11 -6.43
C ALA A 323 -41.16 -13.39 -6.07
N LEU A 324 -40.56 -12.49 -5.31
CA LEU A 324 -39.19 -12.58 -4.81
C LEU A 324 -39.19 -13.43 -3.53
N THR A 325 -38.84 -14.71 -3.67
CA THR A 325 -38.98 -15.70 -2.57
C THR A 325 -37.67 -15.97 -1.82
N GLY A 326 -36.52 -15.72 -2.44
CA GLY A 326 -35.18 -16.05 -1.93
C GLY A 326 -34.17 -14.91 -2.08
N ARG A 327 -32.94 -15.25 -2.45
CA ARG A 327 -31.89 -14.27 -2.75
C ARG A 327 -31.96 -13.91 -4.23
N CYS A 328 -32.33 -12.69 -4.56
CA CYS A 328 -32.45 -12.24 -5.94
C CYS A 328 -31.53 -11.06 -6.19
N TYR A 329 -30.86 -11.10 -7.34
CA TYR A 329 -30.22 -9.93 -7.93
C TYR A 329 -30.86 -9.62 -9.29
N TRP A 330 -31.14 -8.35 -9.54
CA TRP A 330 -31.57 -7.88 -10.85
C TRP A 330 -31.08 -6.46 -11.08
N GLU A 331 -30.96 -6.09 -12.34
CA GLU A 331 -30.52 -4.75 -12.74
C GLU A 331 -31.60 -4.03 -13.53
N VAL A 332 -31.58 -2.71 -13.40
CA VAL A 332 -32.41 -1.82 -14.18
C VAL A 332 -31.58 -0.69 -14.75
N GLU A 333 -31.91 -0.30 -15.98
CA GLU A 333 -31.46 0.94 -16.61
C GLU A 333 -32.61 1.95 -16.56
N TRP A 334 -32.35 3.16 -16.09
CA TRP A 334 -33.38 4.20 -15.92
C TRP A 334 -33.05 5.49 -16.65
N GLU A 335 -34.10 6.21 -17.04
CA GLU A 335 -34.01 7.54 -17.64
C GLU A 335 -35.01 8.49 -16.97
N GLY A 336 -34.59 9.73 -16.69
CA GLY A 336 -35.46 10.74 -16.10
C GLY A 336 -35.67 10.53 -14.60
N ARG A 337 -36.93 10.51 -14.15
CA ARG A 337 -37.30 10.39 -12.73
C ARG A 337 -38.05 9.10 -12.49
N VAL A 338 -37.44 8.19 -11.73
CA VAL A 338 -38.02 6.88 -11.44
C VAL A 338 -37.93 6.54 -9.97
N TYR A 339 -38.88 5.75 -9.47
CA TYR A 339 -38.76 5.05 -8.20
C TYR A 339 -38.65 3.56 -8.49
N ILE A 340 -37.70 2.90 -7.84
CA ILE A 340 -37.38 1.50 -8.03
C ILE A 340 -37.35 0.87 -6.64
N GLY A 341 -38.03 -0.24 -6.46
CA GLY A 341 -38.06 -0.85 -5.15
C GLY A 341 -38.75 -2.19 -5.12
N VAL A 342 -39.17 -2.56 -3.92
CA VAL A 342 -39.96 -3.74 -3.67
C VAL A 342 -41.16 -3.39 -2.80
N THR A 343 -42.25 -4.12 -2.98
CA THR A 343 -43.45 -3.96 -2.18
C THR A 343 -44.14 -5.28 -1.95
N TYR A 344 -44.82 -5.39 -0.82
CA TYR A 344 -45.73 -6.50 -0.61
C TYR A 344 -46.91 -6.44 -1.57
N ARG A 345 -47.40 -7.61 -1.99
CA ARG A 345 -48.53 -7.75 -2.93
C ARG A 345 -49.74 -6.92 -2.53
N GLY A 346 -50.03 -6.83 -1.22
CA GLY A 346 -51.17 -6.12 -0.63
C GLY A 346 -51.02 -4.60 -0.52
N ILE A 347 -50.11 -3.96 -1.26
CA ILE A 347 -50.11 -2.48 -1.43
C ILE A 347 -51.44 -2.00 -2.03
N THR A 348 -51.90 -0.83 -1.58
CA THR A 348 -53.15 -0.22 -2.07
C THR A 348 -53.03 0.11 -3.56
N ARG A 349 -54.02 -0.29 -4.36
CA ARG A 349 -54.01 -0.07 -5.82
C ARG A 349 -54.83 1.13 -6.28
N ARG A 350 -55.71 1.63 -5.42
CA ARG A 350 -56.72 2.63 -5.77
C ARG A 350 -56.56 3.93 -5.01
N GLY A 351 -56.85 5.02 -5.70
CA GLY A 351 -56.90 6.37 -5.16
C GLY A 351 -55.54 7.09 -5.15
N PRO A 352 -55.55 8.42 -5.03
CA PRO A 352 -54.35 9.25 -5.14
C PRO A 352 -53.53 9.35 -3.84
N GLY A 353 -53.92 8.63 -2.79
CA GLY A 353 -53.29 8.72 -1.47
C GLY A 353 -51.91 8.05 -1.40
N GLY A 354 -51.11 8.44 -0.41
CA GLY A 354 -49.77 7.90 -0.15
C GLY A 354 -49.73 6.38 0.07
N ASP A 355 -50.84 5.79 0.54
CA ASP A 355 -50.94 4.34 0.75
C ASP A 355 -50.74 3.52 -0.54
N SER A 356 -50.93 4.14 -1.71
CA SER A 356 -50.71 3.51 -3.01
C SER A 356 -49.31 3.72 -3.59
N LEU A 357 -48.57 4.72 -3.11
CA LEU A 357 -47.27 5.13 -3.65
C LEU A 357 -46.13 4.29 -3.06
N LEU A 358 -45.19 3.85 -3.90
CA LEU A 358 -43.99 3.16 -3.46
C LEU A 358 -43.16 4.03 -2.51
N GLY A 359 -42.77 3.44 -1.37
CA GLY A 359 -42.00 4.09 -0.31
C GLY A 359 -42.80 5.03 0.60
N VAL A 360 -44.07 5.31 0.28
CA VAL A 360 -44.94 6.22 1.08
C VAL A 360 -45.86 5.46 2.04
N ASN A 361 -45.61 4.17 2.23
CA ASN A 361 -46.32 3.29 3.15
C ASN A 361 -45.33 2.33 3.84
N ASN A 362 -45.81 1.58 4.81
CA ASN A 362 -45.02 0.58 5.55
C ASN A 362 -44.95 -0.80 4.85
N LYS A 363 -45.39 -0.90 3.59
CA LYS A 363 -45.39 -2.12 2.77
C LYS A 363 -44.42 -2.05 1.58
N SER A 364 -43.68 -0.95 1.44
CA SER A 364 -42.82 -0.71 0.28
C SER A 364 -41.55 0.04 0.66
N TRP A 365 -40.47 -0.31 -0.02
CA TRP A 365 -39.13 0.27 0.12
C TRP A 365 -38.65 0.65 -1.25
N SER A 366 -38.28 1.92 -1.47
CA SER A 366 -37.91 2.37 -2.82
C SER A 366 -36.74 3.34 -2.82
N LEU A 367 -35.93 3.24 -3.86
CA LEU A 367 -34.93 4.19 -4.27
C LEU A 367 -35.50 5.10 -5.37
N TYR A 368 -35.50 6.40 -5.11
CA TYR A 368 -35.72 7.43 -6.12
C TYR A 368 -34.42 7.71 -6.86
N CYS A 369 -34.46 7.64 -8.19
CA CYS A 369 -33.36 7.96 -9.09
C CYS A 369 -33.71 9.15 -9.99
N SER A 370 -32.75 10.04 -10.14
CA SER A 370 -32.79 11.17 -11.08
C SER A 370 -31.38 11.60 -11.41
N ASP A 371 -31.17 12.30 -12.52
CA ASP A 371 -29.84 12.75 -12.99
C ASP A 371 -28.99 13.42 -11.89
N GLY A 372 -29.66 14.16 -10.99
CA GLY A 372 -29.01 14.93 -9.96
C GLY A 372 -28.81 14.17 -8.64
N ARG A 373 -29.63 13.18 -8.28
CA ARG A 373 -29.61 12.64 -6.91
C ARG A 373 -30.24 11.25 -6.79
N TYR A 374 -29.81 10.57 -5.73
CA TYR A 374 -30.54 9.45 -5.13
C TYR A 374 -31.22 9.89 -3.84
N SER A 375 -32.43 9.39 -3.60
CA SER A 375 -33.09 9.45 -2.30
C SER A 375 -33.73 8.10 -2.01
N VAL A 376 -33.80 7.68 -0.75
CA VAL A 376 -34.54 6.48 -0.35
C VAL A 376 -35.82 6.86 0.37
N TRP A 377 -36.86 6.05 0.16
CA TRP A 377 -38.20 6.26 0.68
C TRP A 377 -38.69 5.02 1.41
N TYR A 378 -39.16 5.23 2.64
CA TYR A 378 -39.86 4.23 3.42
C TYR A 378 -40.87 4.91 4.35
N ASN A 379 -42.09 4.39 4.40
CA ASN A 379 -43.17 4.87 5.25
C ASN A 379 -43.38 6.40 5.20
N GLY A 380 -43.24 6.98 4.01
CA GLY A 380 -43.45 8.41 3.76
C GLY A 380 -42.27 9.32 4.11
N ILE A 381 -41.14 8.75 4.51
CA ILE A 381 -39.93 9.48 4.86
C ILE A 381 -38.93 9.42 3.70
N GLU A 382 -38.59 10.57 3.12
CA GLU A 382 -37.47 10.72 2.19
C GLU A 382 -36.16 10.90 2.96
N THR A 383 -35.13 10.15 2.58
CA THR A 383 -33.75 10.41 2.99
C THR A 383 -32.91 10.66 1.74
N ALA A 384 -32.49 11.90 1.54
CA ALA A 384 -31.59 12.26 0.45
C ALA A 384 -30.20 11.67 0.71
N LEU A 385 -29.62 11.03 -0.31
CA LEU A 385 -28.32 10.38 -0.20
C LEU A 385 -27.19 11.27 -0.73
N PRO A 386 -25.99 11.22 -0.12
CA PRO A 386 -24.85 12.02 -0.56
C PRO A 386 -24.27 11.52 -1.90
N LEU A 387 -24.44 10.23 -2.20
CA LEU A 387 -23.94 9.62 -3.43
C LEU A 387 -24.71 10.15 -4.64
N ARG A 388 -23.96 10.48 -5.71
CA ARG A 388 -24.53 11.00 -6.97
C ARG A 388 -24.50 9.92 -8.06
N PRO A 389 -25.39 9.99 -9.06
CA PRO A 389 -25.43 9.02 -10.18
C PRO A 389 -24.15 8.93 -11.03
N ALA A 390 -23.21 9.88 -10.93
CA ALA A 390 -21.85 9.81 -11.53
C ALA A 390 -21.79 9.33 -12.99
N GLY A 391 -22.79 9.68 -13.81
CA GLY A 391 -22.86 9.30 -15.22
C GLY A 391 -23.32 7.86 -15.49
N SER A 392 -23.70 7.09 -14.48
CA SER A 392 -24.36 5.79 -14.65
C SER A 392 -25.87 5.87 -14.38
N THR A 393 -26.63 5.28 -15.30
CA THR A 393 -28.08 5.07 -15.24
C THR A 393 -28.46 3.64 -14.88
N ARG A 394 -27.48 2.79 -14.55
CA ARG A 394 -27.71 1.39 -14.14
C ARG A 394 -27.71 1.25 -12.63
N VAL A 395 -28.75 0.61 -12.11
CA VAL A 395 -28.92 0.29 -10.68
C VAL A 395 -29.16 -1.21 -10.55
N GLY A 396 -28.35 -1.85 -9.70
CA GLY A 396 -28.54 -3.23 -9.29
C GLY A 396 -29.26 -3.30 -7.95
N LEU A 397 -30.19 -4.23 -7.80
CA LEU A 397 -30.91 -4.50 -6.57
C LEU A 397 -30.58 -5.91 -6.12
N TYR A 398 -30.21 -6.05 -4.86
CA TYR A 398 -29.97 -7.34 -4.22
C TYR A 398 -30.92 -7.48 -3.02
N LEU A 399 -31.80 -8.47 -3.07
CA LEU A 399 -32.66 -8.87 -1.97
C LEU A 399 -32.07 -10.13 -1.33
N ASP A 400 -31.73 -10.08 -0.05
CA ASP A 400 -31.53 -11.27 0.78
C ASP A 400 -32.72 -11.41 1.72
N ARG A 401 -33.78 -12.06 1.23
CA ARG A 401 -35.03 -12.20 1.98
C ARG A 401 -34.83 -12.96 3.31
N PRO A 402 -34.06 -14.07 3.38
CA PRO A 402 -33.75 -14.73 4.65
C PRO A 402 -32.97 -13.86 5.64
N ALA A 403 -31.98 -13.08 5.18
CA ALA A 403 -31.20 -12.19 6.05
C ALA A 403 -31.94 -10.87 6.39
N GLY A 404 -33.01 -10.57 5.66
CA GLY A 404 -33.81 -9.38 5.87
C GLY A 404 -33.18 -8.11 5.32
N SER A 405 -32.45 -8.18 4.19
CA SER A 405 -31.81 -7.01 3.59
C SER A 405 -32.23 -6.77 2.14
N LEU A 406 -32.36 -5.49 1.79
CA LEU A 406 -32.53 -5.01 0.42
C LEU A 406 -31.48 -3.94 0.14
N SER A 407 -30.51 -4.26 -0.70
CA SER A 407 -29.41 -3.38 -1.06
C SER A 407 -29.56 -2.86 -2.49
N PHE A 408 -29.24 -1.58 -2.68
CA PHE A 408 -29.19 -0.92 -3.97
C PHE A 408 -27.74 -0.57 -4.31
N TYR A 409 -27.33 -0.82 -5.55
CA TYR A 409 -25.99 -0.57 -6.03
C TYR A 409 -26.04 0.28 -7.30
N ARG A 410 -25.16 1.26 -7.42
CA ARG A 410 -24.86 1.89 -8.70
C ARG A 410 -23.92 0.97 -9.45
N VAL A 411 -24.29 0.61 -10.68
CA VAL A 411 -23.49 -0.28 -11.54
C VAL A 411 -22.69 0.59 -12.50
N SER A 412 -21.37 0.62 -12.36
CA SER A 412 -20.49 1.34 -13.28
C SER A 412 -19.87 0.34 -14.26
N PRO A 413 -19.94 0.57 -15.58
CA PRO A 413 -19.35 -0.33 -16.56
C PRO A 413 -17.83 -0.44 -16.36
N GLY A 414 -17.32 -1.67 -16.39
CA GLY A 414 -15.88 -1.91 -16.35
C GLY A 414 -15.18 -1.43 -17.62
N GLY A 415 -14.05 -0.73 -17.50
CA GLY A 415 -13.21 -0.34 -18.64
C GLY A 415 -12.29 -1.48 -19.08
N GLY A 416 -11.98 -1.57 -20.38
CA GLY A 416 -10.85 -2.36 -20.89
C GLY A 416 -10.87 -3.87 -20.61
N GLY A 417 -12.06 -4.48 -20.45
CA GLY A 417 -12.20 -5.92 -20.15
C GLY A 417 -12.37 -6.26 -18.67
N SER A 418 -12.45 -5.26 -17.78
CA SER A 418 -12.83 -5.43 -16.38
C SER A 418 -14.33 -5.70 -16.22
N SER A 419 -14.72 -6.44 -15.17
CA SER A 419 -16.13 -6.57 -14.76
C SER A 419 -16.72 -5.24 -14.29
N ASP A 420 -18.04 -5.14 -14.31
CA ASP A 420 -18.78 -4.00 -13.77
C ASP A 420 -18.48 -3.79 -12.27
N THR A 421 -18.38 -2.53 -11.86
CA THR A 421 -18.12 -2.13 -10.48
C THR A 421 -19.42 -1.77 -9.78
N LEU A 422 -19.69 -2.40 -8.64
CA LEU A 422 -20.84 -2.08 -7.80
C LEU A 422 -20.46 -1.11 -6.70
N THR A 423 -21.10 0.05 -6.66
CA THR A 423 -21.01 0.98 -5.53
C THR A 423 -22.30 0.91 -4.72
N LEU A 424 -22.23 0.55 -3.44
CA LEU A 424 -23.42 0.53 -2.57
C LEU A 424 -24.04 1.94 -2.46
N ILE A 425 -25.32 2.05 -2.78
CA ILE A 425 -26.13 3.25 -2.63
C ILE A 425 -26.76 3.26 -1.24
N HIS A 426 -27.48 2.19 -0.88
CA HIS A 426 -28.18 2.06 0.40
C HIS A 426 -28.61 0.62 0.66
N THR A 427 -28.82 0.27 1.94
CA THR A 427 -29.41 -1.00 2.37
C THR A 427 -30.54 -0.76 3.35
N PHE A 428 -31.73 -1.28 3.04
CA PHE A 428 -32.81 -1.41 4.02
C PHE A 428 -32.70 -2.73 4.78
N TRP A 429 -33.08 -2.69 6.05
CA TRP A 429 -33.18 -3.85 6.92
C TRP A 429 -34.64 -4.04 7.35
N SER A 430 -35.21 -5.21 7.08
CA SER A 430 -36.58 -5.58 7.38
C SER A 430 -36.76 -7.09 7.34
N SER A 431 -37.74 -7.65 8.04
CA SER A 431 -37.93 -9.11 8.08
C SER A 431 -38.49 -9.70 6.77
N PHE A 432 -39.06 -8.89 5.86
CA PHE A 432 -39.61 -9.31 4.56
C PHE A 432 -40.47 -10.59 4.56
N THR A 433 -41.15 -10.90 5.67
CA THR A 433 -41.80 -12.21 5.91
C THR A 433 -43.32 -12.21 5.75
N GLN A 434 -43.97 -11.05 5.66
CA GLN A 434 -45.44 -10.96 5.78
C GLN A 434 -46.19 -11.65 4.63
N GLU A 435 -45.83 -11.34 3.39
CA GLU A 435 -46.46 -11.91 2.19
C GLU A 435 -45.47 -11.88 1.01
N ASP A 436 -45.95 -12.22 -0.20
CA ASP A 436 -45.20 -12.12 -1.45
C ASP A 436 -44.64 -10.71 -1.62
N LEU A 437 -43.33 -10.65 -1.87
CA LEU A 437 -42.64 -9.41 -2.19
C LEU A 437 -42.46 -9.33 -3.71
N LEU A 438 -42.85 -8.21 -4.30
CA LEU A 438 -42.79 -7.98 -5.74
C LEU A 438 -41.86 -6.80 -6.03
N PRO A 439 -41.07 -6.82 -7.11
CA PRO A 439 -40.38 -5.62 -7.57
C PRO A 439 -41.43 -4.59 -8.02
N GLY A 440 -41.18 -3.32 -7.76
CA GLY A 440 -42.09 -2.23 -8.07
C GLY A 440 -41.35 -1.07 -8.72
N VAL A 441 -41.99 -0.46 -9.72
CA VAL A 441 -41.45 0.65 -10.49
C VAL A 441 -42.50 1.75 -10.63
N GLU A 442 -42.06 3.00 -10.48
CA GLU A 442 -42.85 4.20 -10.73
C GLU A 442 -42.09 5.12 -11.69
N VAL A 443 -42.76 5.62 -12.72
CA VAL A 443 -42.13 6.41 -13.80
C VAL A 443 -42.93 7.67 -14.07
N TRP A 444 -42.30 8.85 -13.97
CA TRP A 444 -42.98 10.15 -14.11
C TRP A 444 -42.55 10.92 -15.36
N GLY A 445 -43.52 11.45 -16.11
CA GLY A 445 -43.26 12.40 -17.20
C GLY A 445 -42.63 13.71 -16.73
N GLY A 446 -41.96 14.41 -17.67
CA GLY A 446 -41.16 15.63 -17.42
C GLY A 446 -41.92 16.88 -16.94
N GLY A 447 -43.25 16.82 -16.77
CA GLY A 447 -44.10 17.94 -16.34
C GLY A 447 -44.80 17.67 -15.02
N GLY A 448 -44.09 17.77 -13.89
CA GLY A 448 -44.68 17.78 -12.55
C GLY A 448 -45.10 16.41 -12.01
N GLY A 449 -44.15 15.67 -11.43
CA GLY A 449 -44.52 14.66 -10.43
C GLY A 449 -45.09 15.34 -9.18
N PRO A 450 -46.00 14.69 -8.42
CA PRO A 450 -46.31 15.11 -7.08
C PRO A 450 -45.00 15.08 -6.29
N GLN A 451 -44.60 16.23 -5.75
CA GLN A 451 -43.87 16.16 -4.50
C GLN A 451 -44.85 15.50 -3.52
N PRO A 452 -44.53 14.35 -2.94
CA PRO A 452 -45.37 13.80 -1.89
C PRO A 452 -45.56 14.92 -0.88
N LEU A 453 -46.82 15.34 -0.71
CA LEU A 453 -47.19 16.36 0.25
C LEU A 453 -46.60 15.92 1.58
N CYS A 454 -45.58 16.64 2.06
CA CYS A 454 -45.09 16.48 3.41
C CYS A 454 -46.31 16.51 4.33
N VAL A 455 -46.67 15.36 4.89
CA VAL A 455 -47.66 15.28 5.97
C VAL A 455 -47.00 15.96 7.17
N GLY A 456 -47.10 17.29 7.22
CA GLY A 456 -46.42 18.12 8.20
C GLY A 456 -46.26 19.61 7.85
N CYS A 457 -46.31 20.02 6.58
CA CYS A 457 -46.16 21.45 6.24
C CYS A 457 -47.51 22.13 5.99
N ARG A 458 -47.94 22.99 6.93
CA ARG A 458 -48.99 23.99 6.70
C ARG A 458 -48.61 24.83 5.47
N LYS A 459 -49.51 24.87 4.47
CA LYS A 459 -49.42 25.80 3.34
C LYS A 459 -49.25 27.23 3.86
N GLN A 460 -48.14 27.87 3.52
CA GLN A 460 -48.10 29.32 3.41
C GLN A 460 -47.89 29.72 1.95
N ASN A 461 -48.83 30.52 1.47
CA ASN A 461 -48.80 31.36 0.28
C ASN A 461 -48.93 30.66 -1.08
N GLY A 462 -50.16 30.75 -1.60
CA GLY A 462 -50.46 30.49 -3.00
C GLY A 462 -49.68 31.41 -3.92
N ARG A 463 -48.81 30.82 -4.74
CA ARG A 463 -48.44 31.29 -6.07
C ARG A 463 -48.29 30.05 -6.95
N GLY A 464 -48.93 30.07 -8.12
CA GLY A 464 -48.90 28.97 -9.08
C GLY A 464 -47.47 28.62 -9.45
N ALA A 465 -47.15 27.32 -9.45
CA ALA A 465 -45.88 26.82 -9.94
C ALA A 465 -45.81 26.97 -11.47
N PRO A 466 -44.64 27.27 -12.06
CA PRO A 466 -44.51 27.43 -13.50
C PRO A 466 -44.66 26.06 -14.18
N CYS A 467 -45.36 26.02 -15.31
CA CYS A 467 -45.33 24.89 -16.22
C CYS A 467 -43.92 24.78 -16.82
N PHE A 468 -43.12 23.81 -16.38
CA PHE A 468 -41.91 23.42 -17.09
C PHE A 468 -42.29 22.38 -18.15
N GLY A 469 -42.19 22.78 -19.42
CA GLY A 469 -42.36 21.90 -20.57
C GLY A 469 -41.08 21.14 -20.90
N GLY A 470 -41.26 19.93 -21.46
CA GLY A 470 -40.27 19.25 -22.30
C GLY A 470 -39.04 18.68 -21.61
N GLY A 471 -39.21 17.89 -20.54
CA GLY A 471 -38.17 16.94 -20.12
C GLY A 471 -38.24 15.65 -20.94
N PRO A 472 -37.13 14.89 -21.09
CA PRO A 472 -37.17 13.57 -21.74
C PRO A 472 -38.21 12.66 -21.07
N SER A 473 -38.82 11.78 -21.86
CA SER A 473 -39.78 10.82 -21.33
C SER A 473 -39.06 9.88 -20.37
N ALA A 474 -39.54 9.76 -19.13
CA ALA A 474 -38.93 8.85 -18.18
C ALA A 474 -39.22 7.40 -18.59
N SER A 475 -38.21 6.53 -18.44
CA SER A 475 -38.32 5.12 -18.77
C SER A 475 -37.48 4.28 -17.80
N LEU A 476 -37.82 2.99 -17.73
CA LEU A 476 -37.03 2.00 -17.03
C LEU A 476 -37.03 0.69 -17.82
N ARG A 477 -35.89 0.03 -17.86
CA ARG A 477 -35.68 -1.25 -18.52
C ARG A 477 -35.05 -2.25 -17.55
N LEU A 478 -35.66 -3.42 -17.40
CA LEU A 478 -35.07 -4.59 -16.75
C LEU A 478 -34.01 -5.18 -17.69
N LEU A 479 -32.79 -5.36 -17.19
CA LEU A 479 -31.66 -5.88 -17.98
C LEU A 479 -31.61 -7.41 -17.97
#